data_AF-M0LXP8-F1
#
_entry.id   AF-M0LXP8-F1
#
_cell.length_a   1.000
_cell.length_b   1.000
_cell.length_c   1.000
_cell.angle_alpha   90.00
_cell.angle_beta   90.00
_cell.angle_gamma   90.00
#
_symmetry.space_group_name_H-M   'P 1'
#
loop_
_entity.id
_entity.type
_entity.pdbx_description
1 polymer ?
#
loop_
_entity_poly.entity_id
_entity_poly.type
_entity_poly.pdbx_seq_one_letter_code
_entity_poly.pdbx_strand_id
1 'polypeptide(L)'
;MGKDSCDGCGRTVSVAGGIANIWTFGENDGSEGSAMTLEFEDGSEHLLCYPCMEVLPDNPTADDVERLEGVDGETSRLVDR
;
A
#
# COMPACT_ATOMS: atom_id res chain seq x y z
N MET A 1 7.90 12.06 9.63
CA MET A 1 6.74 11.19 9.88
C MET A 1 6.63 10.26 8.69
N GLY A 2 6.77 8.94 8.91
CA GLY A 2 6.41 7.98 7.87
C GLY A 2 4.91 8.06 7.63
N LYS A 3 4.46 7.87 6.38
CA LYS A 3 3.03 7.65 6.14
C LYS A 3 2.69 6.27 6.70
N ASP A 4 1.64 6.20 7.51
CA ASP A 4 1.11 4.95 8.06
C ASP A 4 -0.19 4.55 7.34
N SER A 5 -0.47 5.15 6.17
CA SER A 5 -1.69 4.95 5.38
C SER A 5 -1.36 4.65 3.92
N CYS A 6 -2.10 3.71 3.32
CA CYS A 6 -2.01 3.40 1.90
C CYS A 6 -2.45 4.61 1.06
N ASP A 7 -1.63 5.02 0.09
CA ASP A 7 -1.93 6.14 -0.81
C ASP A 7 -3.08 5.80 -1.80
N GLY A 8 -3.38 4.51 -2.01
CA GLY A 8 -4.45 4.07 -2.90
C GLY A 8 -5.82 4.00 -2.22
N CYS A 9 -5.96 3.14 -1.20
CA CYS A 9 -7.23 2.91 -0.52
C CYS A 9 -7.39 3.67 0.80
N GLY A 10 -6.40 4.45 1.24
CA GLY A 10 -6.45 5.27 2.45
C GLY A 10 -6.39 4.51 3.78
N ARG A 11 -6.39 3.16 3.78
CA ARG A 11 -6.36 2.35 5.00
C ARG A 11 -5.05 2.51 5.77
N THR A 12 -5.10 2.34 7.08
CA THR A 12 -3.89 2.23 7.92
C THR A 12 -3.12 0.95 7.55
N VAL A 13 -1.80 1.07 7.43
CA VAL A 13 -0.89 0.00 7.03
C VAL A 13 0.39 0.04 7.85
N SER A 14 1.05 -1.11 7.96
CA SER A 14 2.39 -1.19 8.56
C SER A 14 3.44 -1.23 7.44
N VAL A 15 4.34 -0.24 7.45
CA VAL A 15 5.42 -0.12 6.45
C VAL A 15 6.55 -1.10 6.79
N ALA A 16 6.71 -2.14 5.98
CA ALA A 16 7.79 -3.12 6.16
C ALA A 16 9.18 -2.61 5.69
N GLY A 17 9.22 -1.42 5.08
CA GLY A 17 10.41 -0.89 4.40
C GLY A 17 11.09 0.24 5.17
N GLY A 18 12.02 -0.11 6.06
CA GLY A 18 12.97 0.85 6.60
C GLY A 18 14.16 0.13 7.22
N ILE A 19 15.37 0.45 6.75
CA ILE A 19 16.69 0.05 7.30
C ILE A 19 16.90 0.40 8.79
N ALA A 20 15.85 0.80 9.52
CA ALA A 20 15.85 1.00 10.95
C ALA A 20 15.36 -0.23 11.75
N ASN A 21 14.83 -1.30 11.14
CA ASN A 21 14.26 -2.42 11.92
C ASN A 21 14.64 -3.80 11.35
N ILE A 22 15.88 -4.22 11.63
CA ILE A 22 16.29 -5.64 11.56
C ILE A 22 15.59 -6.48 12.68
N TRP A 23 14.83 -5.86 13.59
CA TRP A 23 14.22 -6.53 14.75
C TRP A 23 12.90 -5.89 15.22
N THR A 24 11.78 -6.17 14.56
CA THR A 24 10.45 -6.11 15.21
C THR A 24 9.61 -7.30 14.75
N PHE A 25 9.94 -8.47 15.27
CA PHE A 25 8.95 -9.52 15.50
C PHE A 25 8.31 -9.21 16.85
N GLY A 26 7.34 -8.30 16.85
CA GLY A 26 6.71 -7.78 18.06
C GLY A 26 5.20 -7.78 17.91
N GLU A 27 4.61 -8.94 18.18
CA GLU A 27 3.41 -9.07 19.01
C GLU A 27 2.42 -7.88 19.00
N ASN A 28 1.43 -7.91 18.09
CA ASN A 28 0.22 -7.07 18.08
C ASN A 28 0.38 -5.54 17.92
N ASP A 29 0.70 -5.05 16.71
CA ASP A 29 0.66 -3.61 16.36
C ASP A 29 -0.47 -3.22 15.37
N GLY A 30 -1.56 -4.00 15.29
CA GLY A 30 -2.68 -3.72 14.38
C GLY A 30 -2.46 -4.23 12.95
N SER A 31 -1.92 -5.45 12.84
CA SER A 31 -1.46 -6.17 11.65
C SER A 31 -2.53 -6.52 10.60
N GLU A 32 -3.36 -5.57 10.20
CA GLU A 32 -4.23 -5.68 9.02
C GLU A 32 -3.66 -4.79 7.90
N GLY A 33 -2.61 -5.26 7.23
CA GLY A 33 -2.13 -4.66 5.98
C GLY A 33 -0.63 -4.43 5.94
N SER A 34 0.10 -5.38 5.36
CA SER A 34 1.48 -5.15 4.92
C SER A 34 1.48 -4.17 3.74
N ALA A 35 2.28 -3.11 3.83
CA ALA A 35 2.49 -2.17 2.74
C ALA A 35 3.97 -1.97 2.41
N MET A 36 4.22 -1.60 1.16
CA MET A 36 5.54 -1.32 0.62
C MET A 36 5.50 0.01 -0.14
N THR A 37 6.59 0.76 -0.06
CA THR A 37 6.77 1.95 -0.91
C THR A 37 7.22 1.48 -2.28
N LEU A 38 6.44 1.80 -3.31
CA LEU A 38 6.79 1.57 -4.71
C LEU A 38 7.22 2.88 -5.35
N GLU A 39 8.28 2.82 -6.16
CA GLU A 39 8.70 3.90 -7.05
C GLU A 39 8.21 3.57 -8.46
N PHE A 40 7.51 4.51 -9.10
CA PHE A 40 6.95 4.35 -10.44
C PHE A 40 7.87 4.94 -11.52
N GLU A 41 7.62 4.60 -12.78
CA GLU A 41 8.41 5.08 -13.92
C GLU A 41 8.37 6.60 -14.10
N ASP A 42 7.34 7.28 -13.60
CA ASP A 42 7.26 8.75 -13.61
C ASP A 42 8.12 9.42 -12.51
N GLY A 43 8.74 8.62 -11.64
CA GLY A 43 9.56 9.07 -10.51
C GLY A 43 8.75 9.38 -9.25
N SER A 44 7.47 9.01 -9.21
CA SER A 44 6.62 9.15 -8.03
C SER A 44 6.82 7.96 -7.07
N GLU A 45 6.74 8.24 -5.77
CA GLU A 45 6.84 7.24 -4.71
C GLU A 45 5.51 7.14 -3.96
N HIS A 46 4.93 5.95 -3.93
CA HIS A 46 3.62 5.69 -3.32
C HIS A 46 3.70 4.53 -2.32
N LEU A 47 3.13 4.72 -1.13
CA LEU A 47 3.01 3.65 -0.14
C LEU A 47 1.73 2.85 -0.41
N LEU A 48 1.86 1.60 -0.83
CA LEU A 48 0.71 0.78 -1.22
C LEU A 48 0.65 -0.54 -0.45
N CYS A 49 -0.56 -0.90 -0.03
CA CYS A 49 -0.83 -2.22 0.55
C CYS A 49 -0.83 -3.31 -0.53
N TYR A 50 -0.58 -4.55 -0.13
CA TYR A 50 -0.58 -5.70 -1.05
C TYR A 50 -1.86 -5.80 -1.92
N PRO A 51 -3.08 -5.64 -1.37
CA PRO A 51 -4.30 -5.66 -2.16
C PRO A 51 -4.37 -4.60 -3.27
N CYS A 52 -3.86 -3.39 -3.00
CA CYS A 52 -3.79 -2.32 -3.99
C CYS A 52 -2.78 -2.64 -5.10
N MET A 53 -1.63 -3.21 -4.74
CA MET A 53 -0.60 -3.61 -5.69
C MET A 53 -1.08 -4.71 -6.65
N GLU A 54 -1.90 -5.66 -6.18
CA GLU A 54 -2.44 -6.75 -7.02
C GLU A 54 -3.43 -6.27 -8.09
N VAL A 55 -4.01 -5.10 -7.90
CA VAL A 55 -5.02 -4.51 -8.82
C VAL A 55 -4.37 -3.59 -9.84
N LEU A 56 -3.17 -3.09 -9.57
CA LEU A 56 -2.47 -2.17 -10.45
C LEU A 56 -2.16 -2.81 -11.83
N PRO A 57 -2.16 -2.01 -12.91
CA PRO A 57 -1.72 -2.47 -14.22
C PRO A 57 -0.20 -2.72 -14.24
N ASP A 58 0.29 -3.42 -15.28
CA ASP A 58 1.74 -3.67 -15.46
C ASP A 58 2.60 -2.40 -15.47
N ASN A 59 2.04 -1.26 -15.91
CA ASN A 59 2.72 0.03 -15.88
C ASN A 59 1.91 1.06 -15.06
N PRO A 60 2.01 0.99 -13.72
CA PRO A 60 1.22 1.86 -12.85
C PRO A 60 1.72 3.29 -12.89
N THR A 61 0.77 4.22 -12.83
CA THR A 61 1.01 5.66 -12.70
C THR A 61 0.35 6.20 -11.44
N ALA A 62 0.69 7.43 -11.04
CA ALA A 62 0.03 8.10 -9.92
C ALA A 62 -1.51 8.17 -10.08
N ASP A 63 -2.01 8.33 -11.32
CA ASP A 63 -3.45 8.38 -11.62
C ASP A 63 -4.13 7.00 -11.38
N ASP A 64 -3.39 5.89 -11.55
CA ASP A 64 -3.89 4.56 -11.23
C ASP A 64 -4.04 4.36 -9.71
N VAL A 65 -3.12 4.95 -8.92
CA VAL A 65 -3.20 4.92 -7.45
C VAL A 65 -4.43 5.67 -6.96
N GLU A 66 -4.73 6.83 -7.54
CA GLU A 66 -5.94 7.60 -7.19
C GLU A 66 -7.23 6.83 -7.49
N ARG A 67 -7.21 5.81 -8.36
CA ARG A 67 -8.38 4.95 -8.62
C ARG A 67 -8.58 3.82 -7.63
N LEU A 68 -7.62 3.58 -6.73
CA LEU A 68 -7.65 2.45 -5.78
C LEU A 68 -8.49 2.72 -4.52
N GLU A 69 -9.18 3.87 -4.44
CA GLU A 69 -10.03 4.25 -3.30
C GLU A 69 -11.11 3.18 -2.97
N GLY A 70 -11.47 2.34 -3.94
CA GLY A 70 -12.46 1.27 -3.81
C GLY A 70 -11.89 -0.13 -3.63
N VAL A 71 -10.59 -0.33 -3.37
CA VAL A 71 -10.04 -1.69 -3.21
C VAL A 71 -10.50 -2.32 -1.90
N ASP A 72 -11.15 -3.47 -2.02
CA ASP A 72 -11.47 -4.34 -0.90
C ASP A 72 -10.18 -4.99 -0.38
N GLY A 73 -9.89 -4.74 0.90
CA GLY A 73 -8.64 -5.14 1.52
C GLY A 73 -8.52 -6.63 1.85
N GLU A 74 -9.60 -7.39 1.76
CA GLU A 74 -9.61 -8.84 2.01
C GLU A 74 -9.53 -9.64 0.70
N THR A 75 -10.12 -9.11 -0.38
CA THR A 75 -10.26 -9.80 -1.66
C THR A 75 -9.37 -9.26 -2.77
N SER A 76 -8.65 -8.15 -2.53
CA SER A 76 -7.81 -7.49 -3.53
C SER A 76 -8.57 -7.17 -4.81
N ARG A 77 -9.81 -6.66 -4.68
CA ARG A 77 -10.68 -6.32 -5.82
C ARG A 77 -11.20 -4.90 -5.70
N LEU A 78 -11.32 -4.21 -6.84
CA LEU A 78 -12.06 -2.96 -6.91
C LEU A 78 -13.54 -3.26 -6.69
N VAL A 79 -14.15 -2.58 -5.72
CA VAL A 79 -15.59 -2.58 -5.54
C VAL A 79 -16.17 -1.67 -6.63
N ASP A 80 -16.79 -2.27 -7.63
CA ASP A 80 -17.53 -1.57 -8.69
C ASP A 80 -18.66 -0.75 -8.04
N ARG A 81 -18.69 0.56 -8.29
CA ARG A 81 -19.57 1.52 -7.61
C ARG A 81 -20.54 2.19 -8.55
#